data_AF-A0A1N6MRU2-F1
#
_entry.id   AF-A0A1N6MRU2-F1
#
_cell.length_a   1.000
_cell.length_b   1.000
_cell.length_c   1.000
_cell.angle_alpha   90.00
_cell.angle_beta   90.00
_cell.angle_gamma   90.00
#
_symmetry.space_group_name_H-M   'P 1'
#
loop_
_entity.id
_entity.type
_entity.pdbx_description
1 polymer ?
#
loop_
_entity_poly.entity_id
_entity_poly.type
_entity_poly.pdbx_seq_one_letter_code
_entity_poly.pdbx_strand_id
1 'polypeptide(L)' 'MANIIYMTINGKNQGLILAGCSTHDSIGNKYQEAYKDKILVYAVDHDISR' A
#
# COMPACT_ATOMS: atom_id res chain seq x y z
N MET A 1 -12.43 -12.79 -9.07
CA MET A 1 -11.78 -12.42 -7.79
C MET A 1 -10.61 -11.53 -8.14
N ALA A 2 -10.62 -10.24 -7.78
CA ALA A 2 -9.44 -9.42 -7.98
C ALA A 2 -8.38 -9.86 -6.96
N ASN A 3 -7.15 -10.09 -7.40
CA ASN A 3 -6.03 -10.32 -6.48
C ASN A 3 -5.72 -8.99 -5.81
N ILE A 4 -6.16 -8.83 -4.56
CA ILE A 4 -5.91 -7.61 -3.80
C ILE A 4 -4.50 -7.69 -3.23
N ILE A 5 -3.64 -6.75 -3.64
CA ILE A 5 -2.24 -6.68 -3.23
C ILE A 5 -2.07 -5.47 -2.31
N TYR A 6 -1.33 -5.65 -1.22
CA TYR A 6 -0.98 -4.57 -0.29
C TYR A 6 0.53 -4.44 -0.14
N MET A 7 1.02 -3.21 -0.07
CA MET A 7 2.44 -2.92 0.08
C MET A 7 2.73 -2.10 1.34
N THR A 8 3.81 -2.45 2.03
CA THR A 8 4.37 -1.70 3.17
C THR A 8 5.79 -1.24 2.83
N ILE A 9 6.12 0.02 3.08
CA ILE A 9 7.46 0.58 2.88
C ILE A 9 7.96 1.14 4.22
N ASN A 10 9.11 0.63 4.67
CA ASN A 10 9.81 1.14 5.84
C ASN A 10 11.11 1.80 5.40
N GLY A 11 11.17 3.12 5.51
CA GLY A 11 12.37 3.89 5.23
C GLY A 11 13.31 3.90 6.44
N LYS A 12 14.62 3.82 6.19
CA LYS A 12 15.64 3.87 7.25
C LYS A 12 15.56 5.13 8.11
N ASN A 13 15.23 6.27 7.49
CA ASN A 13 15.17 7.57 8.15
C ASN A 13 13.73 8.03 8.45
N GLN A 14 12.74 7.45 7.76
CA GLN A 14 11.34 7.89 7.81
C GLN A 14 10.44 6.92 8.57
N GLY A 15 10.97 5.77 9.02
CA GLY A 15 10.17 4.73 9.65
C GLY A 15 9.12 4.19 8.67
N LEU A 16 7.91 3.94 9.17
CA LEU A 16 6.80 3.46 8.36
C LEU A 16 6.27 4.60 7.47
N ILE A 17 6.76 4.66 6.23
CA ILE A 17 6.39 5.71 5.26
C ILE A 17 4.88 5.67 4.95
N LEU A 18 4.29 4.49 5.04
CA LEU A 18 2.89 4.23 4.68
C LEU A 18 1.92 4.31 5.85
N ALA A 19 2.35 4.82 7.00
CA ALA A 19 1.47 5.05 8.13
C ALA A 19 0.29 5.95 7.72
N GLY A 20 -0.94 5.47 7.90
CA GLY A 20 -2.17 6.20 7.58
C GLY A 20 -2.48 6.38 6.09
N CYS A 21 -1.76 5.73 5.16
CA CYS A 21 -1.96 5.93 3.71
C CYS A 21 -3.25 5.30 3.14
N SER A 22 -3.91 4.41 3.88
CA SER A 22 -5.18 3.78 3.49
C SER A 22 -6.29 4.13 4.49
N THR A 23 -6.35 5.41 4.83
CA THR A 23 -7.42 6.03 5.62
C THR A 23 -8.40 6.77 4.71
N HIS A 24 -9.57 7.12 5.25
CA HIS A 24 -10.55 7.92 4.52
C HIS A 24 -9.96 9.27 4.07
N ASP A 25 -9.14 9.91 4.91
CA ASP A 25 -8.47 11.17 4.57
C ASP A 25 -7.49 11.04 3.40
N SER A 26 -6.98 9.83 3.14
CA SER A 26 -6.02 9.59 2.06
C SER A 26 -6.68 9.13 0.75
N ILE A 27 -7.51 8.09 0.79
CA ILE A 27 -8.09 7.45 -0.41
C ILE A 27 -9.63 7.42 -0.43
N GLY A 28 -10.28 8.21 0.43
CA GLY A 28 -11.73 8.33 0.51
C GLY A 28 -12.41 6.98 0.75
N ASN A 29 -13.57 6.76 0.14
CA ASN A 29 -14.38 5.54 0.29
C ASN A 29 -13.70 4.23 -0.11
N LYS A 30 -12.52 4.28 -0.75
CA LYS A 30 -11.76 3.08 -1.12
C LYS A 30 -10.88 2.56 0.02
N TYR A 31 -10.84 3.28 1.14
CA TYR A 31 -10.10 2.87 2.32
C TYR A 31 -10.62 1.55 2.89
N GLN A 32 -9.72 0.82 3.54
CA GLN A 32 -10.05 -0.46 4.16
C GLN A 32 -9.51 -0.47 5.57
N GLU A 33 -10.40 -0.65 6.55
CA GLU A 33 -10.07 -0.47 7.96
C GLU A 33 -8.95 -1.41 8.44
N ALA A 34 -8.89 -2.63 7.90
CA ALA A 34 -7.85 -3.62 8.22
C ALA A 34 -6.47 -3.31 7.63
N TYR A 35 -6.35 -2.33 6.71
CA TYR A 35 -5.14 -2.08 5.93
C TYR A 35 -4.69 -0.61 5.93
N LYS A 36 -5.03 0.14 6.98
CA LYS A 36 -4.78 1.59 7.10
C LYS A 36 -3.34 2.03 6.82
N ASP A 37 -2.36 1.16 7.10
CA ASP A 37 -0.93 1.47 6.94
C ASP A 37 -0.28 0.78 5.72
N LYS A 38 -1.10 0.34 4.76
CA LYS A 38 -0.62 -0.34 3.54
C LYS A 38 -1.23 0.28 2.31
N ILE A 39 -0.45 0.45 1.24
CA ILE A 39 -0.98 0.91 -0.05
C ILE A 39 -1.77 -0.22 -0.69
N LEU A 40 -2.95 0.09 -1.23
CA LEU A 40 -3.71 -0.76 -2.13
C LEU A 40 -3.07 -0.73 -3.53
N VAL A 41 -2.55 -1.86 -4.00
CA VAL A 41 -1.84 -1.96 -5.27
C VAL A 41 -2.76 -2.49 -6.36
N TYR A 42 -2.93 -1.72 -7.45
CA TYR A 42 -3.81 -2.08 -8.57
C TYR A 42 -3.13 -2.96 -9.63
N ALA A 43 -1.83 -2.75 -9.86
CA ALA A 43 -1.03 -3.52 -10.80
C ALA A 43 0.43 -3.53 -10.33
N VAL A 44 1.12 -4.64 -10.58
CA VAL A 44 2.56 -4.79 -10.36
C VAL A 44 3.14 -5.35 -11.66
N ASP A 45 4.19 -4.72 -12.14
CA ASP A 45 5.01 -5.20 -13.25
C ASP A 45 6.44 -5.36 -12.73
N HIS A 46 7.04 -6.53 -12.93
CA HIS A 46 8.37 -6.85 -12.44
C HIS A 46 9.07 -7.83 -13.38
N ASP A 47 10.29 -7.48 -13.78
CA ASP A 47 11.15 -8.27 -14.66
C ASP A 47 12.51 -8.50 -13.99
N ILE A 48 13.05 -9.71 -14.15
CA ILE A 48 14.41 -10.08 -13.74
C ILE A 48 15.07 -10.80 -14.91
N SER A 49 16.17 -10.24 -15.41
CA SER A 49 17.01 -10.84 -16.45
C SER A 49 18.33 -11.36 -15.87
N ARG A 50 18.97 -12.30 -16.59
CA ARG A 50 20.17 -13.02 -16.16
C ARG A 50 21.45 -12.34 -16.60
#